data_AF-A0A925Z157-F1
#
_entry.id   AF-A0A925Z157-F1
#
_cell.length_a   1.000
_cell.length_b   1.000
_cell.length_c   1.000
_cell.angle_alpha   90.00
_cell.angle_beta   90.00
_cell.angle_gamma   90.00
#
_symmetry.space_group_name_H-M   'P 1'
#
loop_
_entity.id
_entity.type
_entity.pdbx_description
1 polymer ?
#
loop_
_entity_poly.entity_id
_entity_poly.type
_entity_poly.pdbx_seq_one_letter_code
_entity_poly.pdbx_strand_id
1 'polypeptide(L)'
;MKKKTLFILAAFCIGFLIYSCSKSSAEESSGKKKVMSNDEMIARGKYIVSISGCNDCHTPKNMTAQGPVPDMTRMLSGHLAGDSIPSYDKTMVGTWILFSPGLTAYVGPWGVSYSANLTPSQSGLGN
;
A
#
# COMPACT_ATOMS: atom_id res chain seq x y z
N MET A 1 -2.96 -62.14 3.88
CA MET A 1 -2.26 -61.23 4.83
C MET A 1 -2.07 -59.82 4.27
N LYS A 2 -1.57 -59.65 3.03
CA LYS A 2 -1.33 -58.35 2.38
C LYS A 2 -2.53 -57.38 2.35
N LYS A 3 -3.76 -57.87 2.11
CA LYS A 3 -4.98 -57.04 2.11
C LYS A 3 -5.32 -56.48 3.51
N LYS A 4 -5.13 -57.26 4.58
CA LYS A 4 -5.36 -56.81 5.96
C LYS A 4 -4.34 -55.75 6.39
N THR A 5 -3.08 -55.90 5.97
CA THR A 5 -2.03 -54.90 6.20
C THR A 5 -2.31 -53.58 5.47
N LEU A 6 -2.86 -53.64 4.25
CA LEU A 6 -3.24 -52.45 3.48
C LEU A 6 -4.41 -51.68 4.13
N PHE A 7 -5.41 -52.39 4.67
CA PHE A 7 -6.51 -51.77 5.40
C PHE A 7 -6.06 -51.10 6.71
N ILE A 8 -5.11 -51.69 7.43
CA ILE A 8 -4.56 -51.10 8.67
C ILE A 8 -3.75 -49.84 8.37
N LEU A 9 -2.93 -49.83 7.30
CA LEU A 9 -2.20 -48.63 6.89
C LEU A 9 -3.14 -47.49 6.48
N ALA A 10 -4.19 -47.80 5.72
CA ALA A 10 -5.18 -46.81 5.30
C ALA A 10 -5.91 -46.19 6.49
N ALA A 11 -6.34 -47.01 7.46
CA ALA A 11 -6.98 -46.53 8.69
C ALA A 11 -6.04 -45.65 9.52
N PHE A 12 -4.75 -45.97 9.57
CA PHE A 12 -3.75 -45.17 10.30
C PHE A 12 -3.51 -43.81 9.62
N CYS A 13 -3.41 -43.77 8.28
CA CYS A 13 -3.29 -42.51 7.53
C CYS A 13 -4.53 -41.62 7.69
N ILE A 14 -5.72 -42.21 7.67
CA ILE A 14 -6.98 -41.47 7.90
C ILE A 14 -7.04 -40.93 9.32
N GLY A 15 -6.66 -41.73 10.33
CA GLY A 15 -6.58 -41.27 11.72
C GLY A 15 -5.58 -40.12 11.91
N PHE A 16 -4.43 -40.18 11.24
CA PHE A 16 -3.41 -39.13 11.29
C PHE A 16 -3.88 -37.83 10.60
N LEU A 17 -4.59 -37.93 9.47
CA LEU A 17 -5.19 -36.80 8.77
C LEU A 17 -6.26 -36.10 9.62
N ILE A 18 -7.12 -36.88 10.30
CA ILE A 18 -8.14 -36.32 11.19
C ILE A 18 -7.51 -35.65 12.41
N TYR A 19 -6.46 -36.24 12.99
CA TYR A 19 -5.73 -35.65 14.13
C TYR A 19 -5.07 -34.31 13.76
N SER A 20 -4.43 -34.21 12.59
CA SER A 20 -3.87 -32.96 12.09
C SER A 20 -4.94 -31.88 11.82
N CYS A 21 -6.12 -32.28 11.35
CA CYS A 21 -7.21 -31.33 11.08
C CYS A 21 -7.80 -30.75 12.38
N SER A 22 -7.95 -31.58 13.42
CA SER A 22 -8.47 -31.13 14.73
C SER A 22 -7.51 -30.18 15.46
N LYS A 23 -6.19 -30.30 15.24
CA LYS A 23 -5.20 -29.40 15.87
C LYS A 23 -5.20 -28.00 15.26
N SER A 24 -5.58 -27.85 13.99
CA SER A 24 -5.60 -26.56 13.29
C SER A 24 -6.74 -25.64 13.71
N SER A 25 -7.74 -26.14 14.46
CA SER A 25 -8.93 -25.37 14.84
C SER A 25 -8.94 -24.92 16.31
N ALA A 26 -7.96 -25.35 17.12
CA ALA A 26 -7.93 -25.08 18.56
C ALA A 26 -7.04 -23.89 18.96
N GLU A 27 -6.29 -23.30 18.01
CA GLU A 27 -5.52 -22.06 18.19
C GLU A 27 -6.13 -20.91 17.38
N GLU A 28 -7.46 -20.80 17.32
CA GLU A 28 -8.05 -19.48 17.10
C GLU A 28 -7.87 -18.66 18.37
N SER A 29 -6.72 -17.99 18.41
CA SER A 29 -6.42 -16.76 19.16
C SER A 29 -7.64 -16.16 19.88
N SER A 30 -7.83 -16.54 21.14
CA SER A 30 -8.56 -15.74 22.14
C SER A 30 -7.74 -14.54 22.61
N GLY A 31 -6.84 -14.04 21.77
CA GLY A 31 -6.12 -12.80 22.01
C GLY A 31 -7.13 -11.65 22.07
N LYS A 32 -7.37 -11.13 23.27
CA LYS A 32 -7.95 -9.78 23.46
C LYS A 32 -7.28 -8.86 22.44
N LYS A 33 -8.02 -8.43 21.42
CA LYS A 33 -7.53 -7.46 20.43
C LYS A 33 -7.16 -6.22 21.23
N LYS A 34 -5.86 -5.96 21.45
CA LYS A 34 -5.40 -4.76 22.14
C LYS A 34 -5.87 -3.57 21.30
N VAL A 35 -6.91 -2.89 21.77
CA VAL A 35 -7.36 -1.64 21.15
C VAL A 35 -6.27 -0.62 21.43
N MET A 36 -5.72 -0.05 20.35
CA MET A 36 -4.69 0.96 20.44
C MET A 36 -5.30 2.25 21.02
N SER A 37 -4.55 2.96 21.87
CA SER A 37 -4.90 4.32 22.23
C SER A 37 -4.81 5.25 21.01
N ASN A 38 -5.43 6.43 21.10
CA ASN A 38 -5.30 7.44 20.04
C ASN A 38 -3.84 7.81 19.77
N ASP A 39 -3.03 7.98 20.81
CA ASP A 39 -1.61 8.31 20.67
C ASP A 39 -0.83 7.16 20.01
N GLU A 40 -1.13 5.91 20.36
CA GLU A 40 -0.54 4.75 19.71
C GLU A 40 -0.92 4.69 18.23
N MET A 41 -2.17 5.00 17.88
CA MET A 41 -2.62 5.05 16.48
C MET A 41 -1.94 6.17 15.70
N ILE A 42 -1.82 7.37 16.28
CA ILE A 42 -1.12 8.51 15.66
C ILE A 42 0.36 8.18 15.45
N ALA A 43 1.03 7.61 16.46
CA ALA A 43 2.43 7.21 16.34
C ALA A 43 2.63 6.14 15.26
N ARG A 44 1.71 5.17 15.17
CA ARG A 44 1.72 4.16 14.11
C ARG A 44 1.47 4.76 12.73
N GLY A 45 0.53 5.70 12.60
CA GLY A 45 0.26 6.42 11.36
C GLY A 45 1.48 7.19 10.87
N LYS A 46 2.15 7.93 11.77
CA LYS A 46 3.40 8.64 11.49
C LYS A 46 4.48 7.68 10.98
N TYR A 47 4.63 6.52 11.63
CA TYR A 47 5.57 5.50 11.19
C TYR A 47 5.26 5.02 9.77
N ILE A 48 4.02 4.61 9.49
CA ILE A 48 3.61 4.14 8.15
C ILE A 48 3.90 5.19 7.08
N VAL A 49 3.46 6.44 7.28
CA VAL A 49 3.69 7.54 6.32
C VAL A 49 5.19 7.75 6.06
N SER A 50 6.03 7.60 7.10
CA SER A 50 7.47 7.80 6.97
C SER A 50 8.19 6.69 6.19
N ILE A 51 7.67 5.45 6.20
CA ILE A 51 8.35 4.30 5.58
C ILE A 51 7.69 3.84 4.27
N SER A 52 6.45 4.23 4.00
CA SER A 52 5.66 3.71 2.86
C SER A 52 5.84 4.51 1.57
N GLY A 53 6.80 5.45 1.50
CA GLY A 53 7.08 6.22 0.28
C GLY A 53 5.95 7.19 -0.12
N CYS A 54 5.01 7.50 0.78
CA CYS A 54 3.88 8.38 0.46
C CYS A 54 4.35 9.75 -0.07
N ASN A 55 5.45 10.27 0.49
CA ASN A 55 6.02 11.55 0.12
C ASN A 55 6.61 11.59 -1.30
N ASP A 56 6.89 10.45 -1.93
CA ASP A 56 7.51 10.42 -3.26
C ASP A 56 6.52 10.94 -4.31
N CYS A 57 5.26 10.53 -4.18
CA CYS A 57 4.18 10.88 -5.10
C CYS A 57 3.23 11.96 -4.55
N HIS A 58 2.99 12.00 -3.23
CA HIS A 58 1.96 12.86 -2.63
C HIS A 58 2.50 14.14 -2.00
N THR A 59 3.81 14.41 -2.05
CA THR A 59 4.37 15.70 -1.59
C THR A 59 4.91 16.47 -2.78
N PRO A 60 4.45 17.70 -3.06
CA PRO A 60 5.04 18.55 -4.09
C PRO A 60 6.55 18.69 -3.92
N LYS A 61 7.27 18.91 -5.01
CA LYS A 61 8.73 19.04 -5.00
C LYS A 61 9.14 20.45 -5.39
N ASN A 62 10.09 21.02 -4.64
CA ASN A 62 10.83 22.20 -5.03
C ASN A 62 12.01 21.79 -5.90
N MET A 63 12.21 22.48 -7.03
CA MET A 63 13.37 22.26 -7.88
C MET A 63 14.57 22.99 -7.32
N THR A 64 15.61 22.22 -6.99
CA THR A 64 16.90 22.74 -6.51
C THR A 64 17.99 22.46 -7.54
N ALA A 65 19.20 23.02 -7.34
CA ALA A 65 20.35 22.73 -8.19
C ALA A 65 20.76 21.23 -8.17
N GLN A 66 20.36 20.48 -7.13
CA GLN A 66 20.62 19.05 -6.98
C GLN A 66 19.42 18.18 -7.40
N GLY A 67 18.37 18.78 -7.95
CA GLY A 67 17.14 18.10 -8.36
C GLY A 67 15.93 18.35 -7.45
N PRO A 68 14.83 17.60 -7.64
CA PRO A 68 13.59 17.78 -6.90
C PRO A 68 13.71 17.34 -5.44
N VAL A 69 13.33 18.22 -4.51
CA VAL A 69 13.31 17.97 -3.06
C VAL A 69 11.90 18.18 -2.51
N PRO A 70 11.38 17.32 -1.60
CA PRO A 70 10.07 17.51 -0.98
C PRO A 70 9.85 18.90 -0.38
N ASP A 71 8.74 19.54 -0.76
CA ASP A 71 8.22 20.73 -0.09
C ASP A 71 7.45 20.32 1.16
N MET A 72 8.15 20.29 2.29
CA MET A 72 7.56 19.89 3.57
C MET A 72 6.52 20.87 4.10
N THR A 73 6.42 22.10 3.55
CA THR A 73 5.34 23.04 3.90
C THR A 73 3.98 22.60 3.34
N ARG A 74 4.01 21.71 2.35
CA ARG A 74 2.84 21.14 1.66
C ARG A 74 2.88 19.60 1.67
N MET A 75 3.47 19.03 2.71
CA MET A 75 3.61 17.58 2.87
C MET A 75 2.26 16.88 2.68
N LEU A 76 2.23 15.85 1.83
CA LEU A 76 1.03 15.04 1.52
C LEU A 76 -0.11 15.77 0.79
N SER A 77 0.08 16.99 0.28
CA SER A 77 -0.99 17.73 -0.41
C SER A 77 -1.33 17.25 -1.83
N GLY A 78 -0.54 16.34 -2.40
CA GLY A 78 -0.75 15.80 -3.74
C GLY A 78 -0.31 16.75 -4.85
N HIS A 79 -1.01 16.71 -5.98
CA HIS A 79 -0.84 17.69 -7.07
C HIS A 79 -1.60 18.97 -6.76
N LEU A 80 -0.96 20.13 -6.93
CA LEU A 80 -1.59 21.41 -6.63
C LEU A 80 -2.45 21.87 -7.81
N ALA A 81 -3.63 22.41 -7.52
CA ALA A 81 -4.57 22.88 -8.57
C ALA A 81 -3.98 23.97 -9.49
N GLY A 82 -2.96 24.70 -9.02
CA GLY A 82 -2.27 25.73 -9.81
C GLY A 82 -1.12 25.20 -10.66
N ASP A 83 -0.71 23.95 -10.50
CA ASP A 83 0.41 23.39 -11.25
C ASP A 83 -0.06 22.93 -12.63
N SER A 84 0.59 23.43 -13.67
CA SER A 84 0.33 22.98 -15.04
C SER A 84 1.25 21.83 -15.42
N ILE A 85 0.72 20.84 -16.13
CA ILE A 85 1.55 19.82 -16.75
C ILE A 85 2.20 20.42 -18.01
N PRO A 86 3.52 20.28 -18.18
CA PRO A 86 4.20 20.70 -19.40
C PRO A 86 3.61 20.01 -20.64
N SER A 87 3.62 20.71 -21.78
CA SER A 87 3.28 20.07 -23.06
C SER A 87 4.20 18.88 -23.32
N TYR A 88 3.64 17.79 -23.84
CA TYR A 88 4.37 16.57 -24.16
C TYR A 88 3.96 16.03 -25.53
N ASP A 89 4.86 15.30 -26.16
CA ASP A 89 4.57 14.57 -27.39
C ASP A 89 3.71 13.34 -27.05
N LYS A 90 2.48 13.33 -27.58
CA LYS A 90 1.52 12.24 -27.36
C LYS A 90 1.99 10.91 -27.95
N THR A 91 2.89 10.92 -28.93
CA THR A 91 3.45 9.70 -29.51
C THR A 91 4.38 8.94 -28.55
N MET A 92 4.89 9.61 -27.51
CA MET A 92 5.68 8.96 -26.45
C MET A 92 4.83 8.13 -25.50
N VAL A 93 3.52 8.38 -25.46
CA VAL A 93 2.60 7.77 -24.51
C VAL A 93 2.00 6.51 -25.13
N GLY A 94 2.25 5.35 -24.51
CA GLY A 94 1.93 4.05 -25.10
C GLY A 94 2.76 2.97 -24.43
N THR A 95 3.98 2.79 -24.94
CA THR A 95 4.99 1.92 -24.34
C THR A 95 5.62 2.54 -23.08
N TRP A 96 5.62 3.87 -23.00
CA TRP A 96 6.20 4.62 -21.87
C TRP A 96 5.13 5.41 -21.13
N ILE A 97 5.43 5.67 -19.85
CA ILE A 97 4.68 6.56 -18.96
C ILE A 97 5.56 7.77 -18.68
N LEU A 98 5.01 8.97 -18.79
CA LEU A 98 5.73 10.20 -18.48
C LEU A 98 5.40 10.66 -17.07
N PHE A 99 6.42 11.05 -16.33
CA PHE A 99 6.31 11.57 -14.98
C PHE A 99 6.58 13.07 -15.04
N SER A 100 5.70 13.86 -14.43
CA SER A 100 5.97 15.29 -14.24
C SER A 100 7.24 15.50 -13.42
N PRO A 101 7.97 16.61 -13.60
CA PRO A 101 9.19 16.87 -12.83
C PRO A 101 8.98 16.88 -11.31
N GLY A 102 7.78 17.29 -10.85
CA GLY A 102 7.40 17.26 -9.43
C GLY A 102 6.95 15.90 -8.91
N LEU A 103 6.88 14.87 -9.75
CA LEU A 103 6.38 13.53 -9.43
C LEU A 103 4.97 13.50 -8.82
N THR A 104 4.11 14.48 -9.15
CA THR A 104 2.71 14.54 -8.68
C THR A 104 1.68 14.35 -9.79
N ALA A 105 2.12 14.30 -11.05
CA ALA A 105 1.30 13.98 -12.21
C ALA A 105 1.98 12.96 -13.12
N TYR A 106 1.17 12.09 -13.72
CA TYR A 106 1.58 10.96 -14.54
C TYR A 106 0.74 10.91 -15.81
N VAL A 107 1.40 10.74 -16.95
CA VAL A 107 0.75 10.68 -18.24
C VAL A 107 0.89 9.27 -18.81
N GLY A 108 -0.24 8.65 -19.11
CA GLY A 108 -0.32 7.33 -19.73
C GLY A 108 -1.38 7.29 -20.85
N PRO A 109 -1.57 6.13 -21.50
CA PRO A 109 -2.58 5.96 -22.56
C PRO A 109 -4.01 6.29 -22.10
N TRP A 110 -4.25 6.30 -20.79
CA TRP A 110 -5.51 6.69 -20.15
C TRP A 110 -5.68 8.21 -19.95
N GLY A 111 -4.69 9.02 -20.32
CA GLY A 111 -4.65 10.45 -20.07
C GLY A 111 -3.74 10.78 -18.89
N VAL A 112 -4.21 11.67 -18.01
CA VAL A 112 -3.42 12.20 -16.90
C VAL A 112 -3.98 11.75 -15.56
N SER A 113 -3.12 11.22 -14.71
CA SER A 113 -3.39 10.95 -13.30
C SER A 113 -2.67 11.97 -12.42
N TYR A 114 -3.35 12.44 -11.38
CA TYR A 114 -2.82 13.38 -10.40
C TYR A 114 -2.78 12.73 -9.02
N SER A 115 -1.69 12.93 -8.29
CA SER A 115 -1.57 12.47 -6.91
C SER A 115 -2.61 13.16 -6.03
N ALA A 116 -3.38 12.38 -5.28
CA ALA A 116 -4.41 12.89 -4.39
C ALA A 116 -3.82 13.67 -3.20
N ASN A 117 -4.62 14.56 -2.62
CA ASN A 117 -4.32 15.18 -1.34
C ASN A 117 -4.58 14.17 -0.22
N LEU A 118 -3.55 13.80 0.54
CA LEU A 118 -3.64 12.91 1.71
C LEU A 118 -3.56 13.66 3.04
N THR A 119 -3.65 15.00 3.02
CA THR A 119 -3.77 15.76 4.27
C THR A 119 -5.10 15.45 4.95
N PRO A 120 -5.14 15.39 6.29
CA PRO A 120 -6.38 15.17 7.02
C PRO A 120 -7.40 16.30 6.75
N SER A 121 -8.65 15.92 6.50
CA SER A 121 -9.81 16.80 6.41
C SER A 121 -10.93 16.28 7.31
N GLN A 122 -11.98 17.07 7.50
CA GLN A 122 -13.14 16.65 8.29
C GLN A 122 -13.96 15.54 7.59
N SER A 123 -13.89 15.44 6.26
CA SER A 123 -14.54 14.39 5.46
C SER A 123 -13.67 13.14 5.26
N GLY A 124 -12.35 13.21 5.48
CA GLY A 124 -11.43 12.10 5.27
C GLY A 124 -10.01 12.53 4.88
N LEU A 125 -9.36 11.78 3.99
CA LEU A 125 -8.10 12.20 3.37
C LEU A 125 -8.41 13.05 2.14
N GLY A 126 -7.89 14.27 2.10
CA GLY A 126 -8.18 15.21 1.02
C GLY A 126 -9.61 15.75 1.05
N ASN A 127 -9.83 16.88 0.38
CA ASN A 127 -11.16 17.40 0.06
C ASN A 127 -11.40 17.18 -1.44
#